data_AF-A0AAW6LS44-F1
#
_entry.id   AF-A0AAW6LS44-F1
#
_cell.length_a   1.000
_cell.length_b   1.000
_cell.length_c   1.000
_cell.angle_alpha   90.00
_cell.angle_beta   90.00
_cell.angle_gamma   90.00
#
_symmetry.space_group_name_H-M   'P 1'
#
loop_
_entity.id
_entity.type
_entity.pdbx_description
1 polymer ?
#
loop_
_entity_poly.entity_id
_entity_poly.type
_entity_poly.pdbx_seq_one_letter_code
_entity_poly.pdbx_strand_id
1 'polypeptide(L)'
;MTTHRLLDELTNPHHPLPDIIYGISTGALPSPASTGLPAERWQWLAHLLTHPRWGMTAIVDGLDHVCSPVARLCQLTAHPIHPLNVRDLWAAEQLPTIELIAAHSPHEDGHWEVLHTALELITDGLDHCNGLETSGIEAVTSAFTAVITAQDPPTARTTITAAVEHWIHPTCTIASSVSTQLGAAS
;
A
#
# COMPACT_ATOMS: atom_id res chain seq x y z
N MET A 1 14.80 -22.55 -5.09
CA MET A 1 13.67 -21.89 -4.42
C MET A 1 14.19 -20.58 -3.90
N THR A 2 13.71 -19.45 -4.43
CA THR A 2 14.03 -18.14 -3.87
C THR A 2 13.23 -18.01 -2.58
N THR A 3 13.87 -18.20 -1.44
CA THR A 3 13.20 -18.11 -0.16
C THR A 3 12.85 -16.65 0.10
N HIS A 4 11.55 -16.34 0.18
CA HIS A 4 11.11 -14.99 0.51
C HIS A 4 11.22 -14.80 2.01
N ARG A 5 12.39 -14.31 2.46
CA ARG A 5 12.74 -14.15 3.88
C ARG A 5 11.63 -13.51 4.72
N LEU A 6 10.93 -12.50 4.21
CA LEU A 6 9.79 -11.89 4.92
C LEU A 6 8.63 -12.88 5.15
N LEU A 7 8.30 -13.69 4.15
CA LEU A 7 7.24 -14.69 4.27
C LEU A 7 7.63 -15.81 5.25
N ASP A 8 8.90 -16.19 5.31
CA ASP A 8 9.40 -17.14 6.32
C ASP A 8 9.19 -16.62 7.75
N GLU A 9 9.51 -15.34 8.01
CA GLU A 9 9.29 -14.72 9.32
C GLU A 9 7.79 -14.61 9.65
N LEU A 10 6.97 -14.27 8.64
CA LEU A 10 5.51 -14.17 8.82
C LEU A 10 4.84 -15.54 9.05
N THR A 11 5.38 -16.62 8.48
CA THR A 11 4.86 -17.98 8.71
C THR A 11 5.35 -18.59 10.02
N ASN A 12 6.37 -18.02 10.65
CA ASN A 12 6.79 -18.40 12.00
C ASN A 12 5.86 -17.78 13.07
N PRO A 13 4.97 -18.56 13.72
CA PRO A 13 4.01 -18.02 14.68
C PRO A 13 4.68 -17.48 15.96
N HIS A 14 5.94 -17.84 16.20
CA HIS A 14 6.68 -17.45 17.40
C HIS A 14 7.46 -16.14 17.26
N HIS A 15 7.62 -15.60 16.05
CA HIS A 15 8.31 -14.33 15.83
C HIS A 15 7.31 -13.17 15.95
N PRO A 16 7.39 -12.28 16.96
CA PRO A 16 6.42 -11.20 17.13
C PRO A 16 6.29 -10.30 15.89
N LEU A 17 5.06 -9.94 15.51
CA LEU A 17 4.81 -9.05 14.38
C LEU A 17 5.56 -7.70 14.51
N PRO A 18 5.59 -7.03 15.68
CA PRO A 18 6.36 -5.79 15.83
C PRO A 18 7.84 -5.92 15.49
N ASP A 19 8.48 -7.07 15.83
CA ASP A 19 9.88 -7.32 15.50
C ASP A 19 10.09 -7.49 14.00
N ILE A 20 9.13 -8.12 13.31
CA ILE A 20 9.11 -8.23 11.85
C ILE A 20 8.97 -6.84 11.22
N ILE A 21 8.07 -5.99 11.72
CA ILE A 21 7.89 -4.62 11.20
C ILE A 21 9.15 -3.78 11.44
N TYR A 22 9.78 -3.92 12.61
CA TYR A 22 11.08 -3.30 12.88
C TYR A 22 12.18 -3.80 11.94
N GLY A 23 12.16 -5.09 11.60
CA GLY A 23 13.05 -5.65 10.58
C GLY A 23 12.85 -5.00 9.21
N ILE A 24 11.60 -4.74 8.81
CA ILE A 24 11.30 -4.03 7.55
C ILE A 24 11.78 -2.58 7.62
N SER A 25 11.47 -1.85 8.69
CA SER A 25 11.81 -0.41 8.83
C SER A 25 13.32 -0.16 8.83
N THR A 26 14.10 -1.09 9.36
CA THR A 26 15.56 -1.02 9.40
C THR A 26 16.24 -1.57 8.13
N GLY A 27 15.48 -2.13 7.19
CA GLY A 27 16.01 -2.81 6.01
C GLY A 27 16.64 -4.18 6.29
N ALA A 28 16.52 -4.69 7.53
CA ALA A 28 16.95 -6.05 7.87
C ALA A 28 16.08 -7.12 7.20
N LEU A 29 14.83 -6.81 6.86
CA LEU A 29 13.91 -7.61 6.07
C LEU A 29 13.50 -6.84 4.79
N PRO A 30 13.22 -7.54 3.68
CA PRO A 30 12.76 -6.88 2.46
C PRO A 30 11.35 -6.30 2.64
N SER A 31 11.02 -5.23 1.92
CA SER A 31 9.69 -4.61 1.92
C SER A 31 8.98 -4.85 0.58
N PRO A 32 7.66 -5.14 0.59
CA PRO A 32 6.84 -5.24 -0.63
C PRO A 32 6.87 -4.03 -1.58
N ALA A 33 7.26 -2.86 -1.08
CA ALA A 33 7.38 -1.63 -1.87
C ALA A 33 8.82 -1.28 -2.28
N SER A 34 9.84 -1.97 -1.72
CA SER A 34 11.25 -1.60 -1.92
C SER A 34 11.97 -2.37 -3.02
N THR A 35 11.35 -3.40 -3.60
CA THR A 35 11.93 -4.20 -4.69
C THR A 35 10.89 -4.53 -5.77
N GLY A 36 11.34 -4.90 -6.97
CA GLY A 36 10.47 -5.16 -8.13
C GLY A 36 10.41 -3.97 -9.10
N LEU A 37 9.56 -4.07 -10.13
CA LEU A 37 9.39 -2.97 -11.10
C LEU A 37 8.63 -1.81 -10.44
N PRO A 38 8.96 -0.53 -10.76
CA PRO A 38 8.26 0.61 -10.18
C PRO A 38 6.73 0.55 -10.31
N ALA A 39 6.23 0.10 -11.47
CA ALA A 39 4.79 -0.06 -11.71
C ALA A 39 4.14 -1.07 -10.76
N GLU A 40 4.80 -2.20 -10.51
CA GLU A 40 4.29 -3.26 -9.61
C GLU A 40 4.26 -2.77 -8.17
N ARG A 41 5.29 -2.03 -7.74
CA ARG A 41 5.34 -1.41 -6.40
C ARG A 41 4.17 -0.46 -6.18
N TRP A 42 3.95 0.47 -7.13
CA TRP A 42 2.84 1.41 -7.05
C TRP A 42 1.46 0.75 -7.09
N GLN A 43 1.29 -0.29 -7.92
CA GLN A 43 0.05 -1.06 -7.94
C GLN A 43 -0.19 -1.78 -6.61
N TRP A 44 0.85 -2.35 -6.01
CA TRP A 44 0.74 -3.00 -4.71
C TRP A 44 0.43 -2.00 -3.60
N LEU A 45 1.03 -0.81 -3.59
CA LEU A 45 0.71 0.27 -2.65
C LEU A 45 -0.75 0.73 -2.77
N ALA A 46 -1.32 0.75 -3.97
CA ALA A 46 -2.75 1.00 -4.15
C ALA A 46 -3.62 -0.08 -3.49
N HIS A 47 -3.22 -1.34 -3.61
CA HIS A 47 -3.91 -2.45 -2.95
C HIS A 47 -3.71 -2.43 -1.42
N LEU A 48 -2.55 -2.00 -0.91
CA LEU A 48 -2.31 -1.78 0.52
C LEU A 48 -3.34 -0.82 1.13
N LEU A 49 -3.77 0.18 0.36
CA LEU A 49 -4.80 1.12 0.78
C LEU A 49 -6.22 0.52 0.72
N THR A 50 -6.56 -0.18 -0.37
CA THR A 50 -7.98 -0.41 -0.73
C THR A 50 -8.36 -1.86 -1.06
N HIS A 51 -7.45 -2.83 -0.95
CA HIS A 51 -7.77 -4.21 -1.26
C HIS A 51 -8.86 -4.74 -0.30
N PRO A 52 -9.94 -5.38 -0.82
CA PRO A 52 -11.17 -5.66 -0.04
C PRO A 52 -11.02 -6.67 1.10
N ARG A 53 -9.84 -7.29 1.27
CA ARG A 53 -9.58 -8.30 2.32
C ARG A 53 -8.41 -7.97 3.24
N TRP A 54 -7.49 -7.12 2.80
CA TRP A 54 -6.24 -6.88 3.52
C TRP A 54 -5.72 -5.45 3.38
N GLY A 55 -6.34 -4.63 2.52
CA GLY A 55 -6.03 -3.22 2.44
C GLY A 55 -6.60 -2.49 3.66
N MET A 56 -6.04 -1.33 3.98
CA MET A 56 -6.35 -0.59 5.20
C MET A 56 -7.85 -0.28 5.34
N THR A 57 -8.56 0.06 4.27
CA THR A 57 -10.01 0.34 4.34
C THR A 57 -10.87 -0.88 4.66
N ALA A 58 -10.34 -2.10 4.51
CA ALA A 58 -11.03 -3.32 4.93
C ALA A 58 -10.78 -3.66 6.41
N ILE A 59 -9.84 -2.95 7.07
CA ILE A 59 -9.34 -3.27 8.42
C ILE A 59 -9.68 -2.15 9.40
N VAL A 60 -9.56 -0.89 8.97
CA VAL A 60 -9.82 0.32 9.75
C VAL A 60 -10.95 1.10 9.07
N ASP A 61 -12.09 1.16 9.74
CA ASP A 61 -13.31 1.77 9.21
C ASP A 61 -13.18 3.31 9.08
N GLY A 62 -13.97 3.92 8.19
CA GLY A 62 -14.15 5.37 8.14
C GLY A 62 -13.08 6.17 7.40
N LEU A 63 -12.01 5.52 6.93
CA LEU A 63 -10.89 6.17 6.23
C LEU A 63 -10.89 5.97 4.71
N ASP A 64 -11.95 5.43 4.12
CA ASP A 64 -12.10 5.26 2.66
C ASP A 64 -11.88 6.56 1.89
N HIS A 65 -12.35 7.68 2.45
CA HIS A 65 -12.24 9.00 1.86
C HIS A 65 -10.80 9.52 1.78
N VAL A 66 -9.89 8.99 2.61
CA VAL A 66 -8.45 9.28 2.57
C VAL A 66 -7.72 8.25 1.70
N CYS A 67 -8.00 6.97 1.90
CA CYS A 67 -7.26 5.89 1.23
C CYS A 67 -7.61 5.77 -0.27
N SER A 68 -8.87 5.96 -0.66
CA SER A 68 -9.30 5.74 -2.05
C SER A 68 -8.68 6.73 -3.04
N PRO A 69 -8.62 8.05 -2.77
CA PRO A 69 -7.93 8.98 -3.65
C PRO A 69 -6.44 8.66 -3.80
N VAL A 70 -5.73 8.40 -2.70
CA VAL A 70 -4.31 8.04 -2.71
C VAL A 70 -4.08 6.73 -3.49
N ALA A 71 -4.95 5.72 -3.32
CA ALA A 71 -4.85 4.46 -4.05
C ALA A 71 -5.01 4.65 -5.55
N ARG A 72 -5.93 5.53 -5.96
CA ARG A 72 -6.12 5.89 -7.37
C ARG A 72 -4.89 6.58 -7.94
N LEU A 73 -4.24 7.46 -7.17
CA LEU A 73 -3.00 8.10 -7.60
C LEU A 73 -1.86 7.09 -7.73
N CYS A 74 -1.71 6.15 -6.79
CA CYS A 74 -0.79 5.03 -6.91
C CYS A 74 -1.05 4.22 -8.20
N GLN A 75 -2.30 3.91 -8.53
CA GLN A 75 -2.66 3.21 -9.78
C GLN A 75 -2.31 4.02 -11.03
N LEU A 76 -2.52 5.34 -11.02
CA LEU A 76 -2.14 6.22 -12.12
C LEU A 76 -0.62 6.27 -12.28
N THR A 77 0.13 6.36 -11.18
CA THR A 77 1.60 6.33 -11.19
C THR A 77 2.15 4.98 -11.62
N ALA A 78 1.45 3.88 -11.36
CA ALA A 78 1.81 2.55 -11.85
C ALA A 78 1.70 2.41 -13.38
N HIS A 79 0.87 3.24 -14.03
CA HIS A 79 0.64 3.11 -15.47
C HIS A 79 1.84 3.62 -16.29
N PRO A 80 2.31 2.86 -17.30
CA PRO A 80 3.44 3.27 -18.15
C PRO A 80 3.19 4.56 -18.94
N ILE A 81 1.91 4.86 -19.18
CA ILE A 81 1.43 6.09 -19.81
C ILE A 81 0.54 6.77 -18.78
N HIS A 82 1.16 7.38 -17.77
CA HIS A 82 0.44 8.19 -16.80
C HIS A 82 0.11 9.57 -17.39
N PRO A 83 -1.00 10.21 -16.98
CA PRO A 83 -1.32 11.58 -17.39
C PRO A 83 -0.13 12.53 -17.17
N LEU A 84 0.08 13.50 -18.07
CA LEU A 84 1.13 14.51 -17.91
C LEU A 84 0.97 15.34 -16.62
N ASN A 85 -0.23 15.35 -16.03
CA ASN A 85 -0.57 16.09 -14.82
C ASN A 85 -0.55 15.22 -13.55
N VAL A 86 0.04 14.01 -13.55
CA VAL A 86 0.04 13.15 -12.33
C VAL A 86 0.66 13.86 -11.13
N ARG A 87 1.66 14.72 -11.36
CA ARG A 87 2.25 15.60 -10.34
C ARG A 87 1.22 16.58 -9.77
N ASP A 88 0.45 17.24 -10.63
CA ASP A 88 -0.57 18.21 -10.19
C ASP A 88 -1.68 17.50 -9.42
N LEU A 89 -1.99 16.25 -9.78
CA LEU A 89 -2.95 15.41 -9.06
C LEU A 89 -2.42 15.04 -7.66
N TRP A 90 -1.16 14.61 -7.53
CA TRP A 90 -0.53 14.39 -6.22
C TRP A 90 -0.48 15.66 -5.37
N ALA A 91 -0.17 16.82 -5.98
CA ALA A 91 -0.11 18.10 -5.27
C ALA A 91 -1.50 18.64 -4.88
N ALA A 92 -2.55 18.26 -5.60
CA ALA A 92 -3.92 18.62 -5.29
C ALA A 92 -4.56 17.72 -4.23
N GLU A 93 -3.98 16.53 -4.00
CA GLU A 93 -4.47 15.63 -2.96
C GLU A 93 -4.27 16.25 -1.58
N GLN A 94 -5.33 16.26 -0.78
CA GLN A 94 -5.28 16.88 0.53
C GLN A 94 -4.56 15.94 1.49
N LEU A 95 -3.43 16.40 2.02
CA LEU A 95 -2.79 15.73 3.16
C LEU A 95 -3.79 15.63 4.32
N PRO A 96 -3.78 14.51 5.07
CA PRO A 96 -4.49 14.45 6.34
C PRO A 96 -4.17 15.67 7.20
N THR A 97 -5.22 16.40 7.62
CA THR A 97 -5.03 17.62 8.43
C THR A 97 -4.41 17.29 9.79
N ILE A 98 -3.70 18.24 10.39
CA ILE A 98 -3.14 18.09 11.74
C ILE A 98 -4.26 17.76 12.73
N GLU A 99 -5.43 18.39 12.59
CA GLU A 99 -6.60 18.16 13.41
C GLU A 99 -7.14 16.73 13.27
N LEU A 100 -7.18 16.20 12.05
CA LEU A 100 -7.59 14.82 11.79
C LEU A 100 -6.60 13.83 12.40
N ILE A 101 -5.29 14.04 12.24
CA ILE A 101 -4.27 13.18 12.84
C ILE A 101 -4.34 13.25 14.38
N ALA A 102 -4.49 14.46 14.94
CA ALA A 102 -4.54 14.68 16.38
C ALA A 102 -5.84 14.16 17.05
N ALA A 103 -6.87 13.83 16.26
CA ALA A 103 -8.08 13.19 16.76
C ALA A 103 -7.87 11.72 17.12
N HIS A 104 -6.75 11.12 16.70
CA HIS A 104 -6.42 9.71 16.94
C HIS A 104 -5.10 9.57 17.70
N SER A 105 -5.02 8.58 18.58
CA SER A 105 -3.77 8.25 19.27
C SER A 105 -3.02 7.16 18.49
N PRO A 106 -1.68 7.24 18.39
CA PRO A 106 -0.87 6.14 17.88
C PRO A 106 -1.16 4.84 18.66
N HIS A 107 -1.22 3.71 17.97
CA HIS A 107 -1.39 2.38 18.54
C HIS A 107 -2.67 2.16 19.36
N GLU A 108 -3.72 2.95 19.10
CA GLU A 108 -5.02 2.78 19.76
C GLU A 108 -5.98 1.93 18.91
N ASP A 109 -6.29 2.38 17.69
CA ASP A 109 -7.29 1.76 16.81
C ASP A 109 -6.82 1.62 15.35
N GLY A 110 -5.58 2.01 15.05
CA GLY A 110 -4.98 1.96 13.72
C GLY A 110 -5.26 3.18 12.84
N HIS A 111 -6.16 4.10 13.22
CA HIS A 111 -6.47 5.26 12.38
C HIS A 111 -5.27 6.18 12.21
N TRP A 112 -4.53 6.42 13.30
CA TRP A 112 -3.33 7.27 13.26
C TRP A 112 -2.32 6.74 12.23
N GLU A 113 -2.06 5.43 12.25
CA GLU A 113 -1.16 4.77 11.33
C GLU A 113 -1.65 4.79 9.87
N VAL A 114 -2.95 4.60 9.63
CA VAL A 114 -3.52 4.70 8.27
C VAL A 114 -3.35 6.12 7.71
N LEU A 115 -3.61 7.15 8.51
CA LEU A 115 -3.42 8.54 8.10
C LEU A 115 -1.94 8.81 7.80
N HIS A 116 -1.03 8.28 8.61
CA HIS A 116 0.40 8.40 8.37
C HIS A 116 0.84 7.66 7.10
N THR A 117 0.29 6.46 6.82
CA THR A 117 0.54 5.77 5.54
C THR A 117 0.12 6.61 4.34
N ALA A 118 -1.06 7.25 4.40
CA ALA A 118 -1.52 8.12 3.33
C ALA A 118 -0.59 9.33 3.13
N LEU A 119 -0.14 9.95 4.22
CA LEU A 119 0.81 11.06 4.19
C LEU A 119 2.16 10.66 3.57
N GLU A 120 2.70 9.52 3.96
CA GLU A 120 3.95 8.98 3.39
C GLU A 120 3.80 8.72 1.89
N LEU A 121 2.68 8.14 1.46
CA LEU A 121 2.44 7.87 0.03
C LEU A 121 2.23 9.13 -0.81
N ILE A 122 1.61 10.17 -0.26
CA ILE A 122 1.51 11.47 -0.95
C ILE A 122 2.91 12.08 -1.09
N THR A 123 3.73 11.99 -0.05
CA THR A 123 5.12 12.48 -0.06
C THR A 123 5.96 11.73 -1.09
N ASP A 124 5.93 10.39 -1.05
CA ASP A 124 6.57 9.52 -2.05
C ASP A 124 6.05 9.83 -3.47
N GLY A 125 4.74 10.06 -3.65
CA GLY A 125 4.16 10.39 -4.94
C GLY A 125 4.75 11.68 -5.54
N LEU A 126 4.90 12.72 -4.72
CA LEU A 126 5.52 13.99 -5.10
C LEU A 126 7.01 13.85 -5.39
N ASP A 127 7.74 13.12 -4.54
CA ASP A 127 9.17 12.85 -4.70
C ASP A 127 9.46 12.06 -5.97
N HIS A 128 8.65 11.03 -6.25
CA HIS A 128 8.70 10.29 -7.50
C HIS A 128 8.48 11.20 -8.72
N CYS A 129 7.50 12.10 -8.67
CA CYS A 129 7.25 13.09 -9.73
C CYS A 129 8.42 14.09 -9.92
N ASN A 130 9.30 14.24 -8.92
CA ASN A 130 10.52 15.02 -9.00
C ASN A 130 11.74 14.19 -9.45
N GLY A 131 11.55 12.91 -9.76
CA GLY A 131 12.63 11.99 -10.16
C GLY A 131 13.48 11.51 -8.99
N LEU A 132 13.00 11.65 -7.76
CA LEU A 132 13.65 11.11 -6.57
C LEU A 132 13.30 9.63 -6.39
N GLU A 133 14.21 8.89 -5.74
CA GLU A 133 13.98 7.50 -5.38
C GLU A 133 13.00 7.41 -4.20
N THR A 134 12.02 6.53 -4.32
CA THR A 134 11.00 6.29 -3.29
C THR A 134 11.01 4.83 -2.86
N SER A 135 11.03 4.62 -1.55
CA SER A 135 11.16 3.29 -0.94
C SER A 135 9.81 2.68 -0.57
N GLY A 136 8.83 3.51 -0.19
CA GLY A 136 7.55 3.07 0.36
C GLY A 136 7.65 2.31 1.68
N ILE A 137 8.82 2.27 2.34
CA ILE A 137 9.04 1.52 3.59
C ILE A 137 8.23 2.13 4.73
N GLU A 138 8.21 3.45 4.84
CA GLU A 138 7.46 4.21 5.83
C GLU A 138 5.95 3.95 5.69
N ALA A 139 5.44 3.96 4.46
CA ALA A 139 4.06 3.62 4.16
C ALA A 139 3.70 2.18 4.55
N VAL A 140 4.56 1.21 4.20
CA VAL A 140 4.38 -0.23 4.54
C VAL A 140 4.41 -0.47 6.04
N THR A 141 5.40 0.10 6.72
CA THR A 141 5.59 -0.10 8.16
C THR A 141 4.44 0.51 8.96
N SER A 142 3.99 1.71 8.58
CA SER A 142 2.81 2.31 9.17
C SER A 142 1.55 1.47 8.90
N ALA A 143 1.33 1.02 7.66
CA ALA A 143 0.14 0.23 7.32
C ALA A 143 0.07 -1.10 8.07
N PHE A 144 1.19 -1.81 8.17
CA PHE A 144 1.23 -3.07 8.93
C PHE A 144 1.11 -2.83 10.43
N THR A 145 1.59 -1.70 10.94
CA THR A 145 1.32 -1.29 12.32
C THR A 145 -0.17 -1.04 12.53
N ALA A 146 -0.86 -0.38 11.59
CA ALA A 146 -2.32 -0.22 11.65
C ALA A 146 -3.05 -1.56 11.75
N VAL A 147 -2.65 -2.55 10.95
CA VAL A 147 -3.21 -3.91 10.98
C VAL A 147 -2.97 -4.59 12.34
N ILE A 148 -1.77 -4.46 12.91
CA ILE A 148 -1.43 -5.02 14.23
C ILE A 148 -2.25 -4.35 15.33
N THR A 149 -2.45 -3.04 15.25
CA THR A 149 -3.23 -2.26 16.23
C THR A 149 -4.72 -2.61 16.16
N ALA A 150 -5.27 -2.76 14.95
CA ALA A 150 -6.71 -2.95 14.74
C ALA A 150 -7.21 -4.40 14.91
N GLN A 151 -6.32 -5.39 14.96
CA GLN A 151 -6.70 -6.82 14.95
C GLN A 151 -5.99 -7.63 16.03
N ASP A 152 -6.56 -8.77 16.40
CA ASP A 152 -5.85 -9.74 17.23
C ASP A 152 -4.62 -10.32 16.49
N PRO A 153 -3.54 -10.74 17.20
CA PRO A 153 -2.28 -11.09 16.54
C PRO A 153 -2.36 -12.22 15.48
N PRO A 154 -3.13 -13.31 15.68
CA PRO A 154 -3.37 -14.31 14.62
C PRO A 154 -4.02 -13.74 13.36
N THR A 155 -5.04 -12.89 13.52
CA THR A 155 -5.72 -12.23 12.39
C THR A 155 -4.79 -11.25 11.69
N ALA A 156 -4.10 -10.39 12.43
CA ALA A 156 -3.12 -9.44 11.89
C ALA A 156 -2.03 -10.15 11.08
N ARG A 157 -1.50 -11.26 11.61
CA ARG A 157 -0.51 -12.08 10.89
C ARG A 157 -1.08 -12.60 9.57
N THR A 158 -2.28 -13.16 9.60
CA THR A 158 -2.94 -13.69 8.39
C THR A 158 -3.14 -12.60 7.35
N THR A 159 -3.58 -11.41 7.77
CA THR A 159 -3.77 -10.23 6.90
C THR A 159 -2.46 -9.79 6.25
N ILE A 160 -1.40 -9.62 7.04
CA ILE A 160 -0.07 -9.19 6.55
C ILE A 160 0.52 -10.26 5.62
N THR A 161 0.42 -11.54 5.98
CA THR A 161 0.84 -12.65 5.12
C THR A 161 0.13 -12.60 3.77
N ALA A 162 -1.19 -12.41 3.74
CA ALA A 162 -1.94 -12.32 2.48
C ALA A 162 -1.51 -11.13 1.62
N ALA A 163 -1.23 -9.97 2.23
CA ALA A 163 -0.71 -8.80 1.51
C ALA A 163 0.69 -9.06 0.90
N VAL A 164 1.56 -9.72 1.66
CA VAL A 164 2.93 -10.08 1.23
C VAL A 164 2.91 -11.17 0.16
N GLU A 165 2.06 -12.18 0.27
CA GLU A 165 1.87 -13.21 -0.77
C GLU A 165 1.41 -12.60 -2.10
N HIS A 166 0.53 -11.59 -2.06
CA HIS A 166 0.09 -10.88 -3.26
C HIS A 166 1.22 -10.10 -3.93
N TRP A 167 2.18 -9.58 -3.15
CA TRP A 167 3.38 -8.95 -3.69
C TRP A 167 4.34 -9.96 -4.33
N ILE A 168 4.53 -11.12 -3.69
CA ILE A 168 5.43 -12.18 -4.18
C ILE A 168 4.87 -12.80 -5.47
N HIS A 169 3.55 -12.90 -5.57
CA HIS A 169 2.84 -13.49 -6.69
C HIS A 169 1.85 -12.47 -7.27
N PRO A 170 2.35 -11.40 -7.91
CA PRO A 170 1.48 -10.38 -8.48
C PRO A 170 0.64 -11.03 -9.58
N THR A 171 -0.67 -11.13 -9.36
CA THR A 171 -1.58 -11.65 -10.38
C THR A 171 -1.58 -10.69 -11.56
N CYS A 172 -1.00 -11.12 -12.68
CA CYS A 172 -1.04 -10.39 -13.94
C CYS A 172 -2.49 -10.31 -14.42
N THR A 173 -3.18 -9.23 -14.07
CA THR A 173 -4.52 -8.97 -14.58
C THR A 173 -4.34 -8.27 -15.93
N ILE A 174 -4.13 -9.05 -16.99
CA ILE A 174 -4.26 -8.51 -18.35
C ILE A 174 -5.74 -8.16 -18.52
N ALA A 175 -6.06 -6.87 -18.50
CA ALA A 175 -7.37 -6.39 -18.88
C ALA A 175 -7.68 -6.95 -20.28
N SER A 176 -8.65 -7.87 -20.34
CA SER A 176 -9.16 -8.36 -21.62
C SER A 176 -9.76 -7.18 -22.34
N SER A 177 -9.07 -6.67 -23.35
CA SER A 177 -9.62 -5.70 -24.29
C SER A 177 -10.78 -6.40 -25.01
N VAL A 178 -12.00 -6.06 -24.62
CA VAL A 178 -13.19 -6.39 -25.40
C VAL A 178 -13.03 -5.64 -26.72
N SER A 179 -12.62 -6.36 -27.77
CA SER A 179 -12.70 -5.88 -29.15
C SER A 179 -14.17 -5.60 -29.48
N THR A 180 -14.58 -4.34 -29.40
CA THR A 180 -15.83 -3.89 -29.99
C THR A 180 -15.70 -4.04 -31.50
N GLN A 181 -16.26 -5.12 -32.06
CA GLN A 181 -16.51 -5.21 -33.50
C GLN A 181 -17.51 -4.12 -33.88
N LEU A 182 -17.02 -3.09 -34.56
CA LEU A 182 -17.83 -2.17 -35.35
C LEU A 182 -18.48 -2.98 -36.48
N GLY A 183 -19.74 -3.36 -36.28
CA GLY A 183 -20.59 -3.87 -37.35
C GLY A 183 -20.83 -2.77 -38.37
N ALA A 184 -20.21 -2.91 -39.54
CA ALA A 184 -20.54 -2.12 -40.71
C ALA A 184 -21.95 -2.49 -41.17
N ALA A 185 -22.82 -1.49 -41.25
CA ALA A 185 -24.11 -1.60 -41.89
C ALA A 185 -23.93 -1.90 -43.39
N SER A 186 -24.79 -2.75 -43.93
CA SER A 186 -25.11 -2.86 -45.35
C SER A 186 -26.62 -3.03 -45.49
#